data_AF-A0A1B8RW82-F1
#
_entry.id   AF-A0A1B8RW82-F1
#
_cell.length_a   1.000
_cell.length_b   1.000
_cell.length_c   1.000
_cell.angle_alpha   90.00
_cell.angle_beta   90.00
_cell.angle_gamma   90.00
#
_symmetry.space_group_name_H-M   'P 1'
#
loop_
_entity.id
_entity.type
_entity.pdbx_description
1 polymer ?
#
loop_
_entity_poly.entity_id
_entity_poly.type
_entity_poly.pdbx_seq_one_letter_code
_entity_poly.pdbx_strand_id
1 'polypeptide(L)'
;MQDWEFEVAEVSGLPEYLALFEKVAGQKDVRFTLADMIIQAFEETGTDLASDPQWVAFLGSLADDVEIHGSQIWYWASWDVPLNEAWSVAPFMRTLCKVHFAG
;
A
#
# COMPACT_ATOMS: atom_id res chain seq x y z
N MET A 1 0.00 10.35 19.57
CA MET A 1 0.77 11.35 18.83
C MET A 1 2.14 10.73 18.62
N GLN A 2 2.35 10.17 17.43
CA GLN A 2 3.64 9.60 17.04
C GLN A 2 4.44 10.74 16.41
N ASP A 3 5.45 11.22 17.13
CA ASP A 3 6.51 12.07 16.59
C ASP A 3 7.49 11.16 15.84
N TRP A 4 7.10 10.70 14.65
CA TRP A 4 8.08 10.31 13.65
C TRP A 4 8.42 11.60 12.92
N GLU A 5 9.70 11.98 12.94
CA GLU A 5 10.20 12.98 12.01
C GLU A 5 9.79 12.51 10.62
N PHE A 6 8.84 13.22 10.06
CA PHE A 6 8.16 12.93 8.81
C PHE A 6 9.16 13.24 7.70
N GLU A 7 10.18 12.41 7.53
CA GLU A 7 10.63 12.09 6.18
C GLU A 7 9.44 11.38 5.54
N VAL A 8 8.60 12.18 4.87
CA VAL A 8 7.64 11.71 3.87
C VAL A 8 8.34 10.61 3.11
N ALA A 9 7.75 9.40 3.06
CA ALA A 9 8.37 8.25 2.42
C ALA A 9 8.85 8.65 1.02
N GLU A 10 10.17 8.78 0.84
CA GLU A 10 10.72 9.19 -0.44
C GLU A 10 10.62 8.00 -1.39
N VAL A 11 10.22 8.26 -2.63
CA VAL A 11 10.27 7.26 -3.72
C VAL A 11 11.63 6.57 -3.80
N SER A 12 12.71 7.28 -3.44
CA SER A 12 14.08 6.78 -3.42
C SER A 12 14.30 5.59 -2.46
N GLY A 13 13.50 5.48 -1.39
CA GLY A 13 13.61 4.41 -0.39
C GLY A 13 12.72 3.20 -0.65
N LEU A 14 11.96 3.18 -1.76
CA LEU A 14 11.04 2.08 -2.08
C LEU A 14 11.70 0.69 -2.07
N PRO A 15 12.91 0.49 -2.64
CA PRO A 15 13.60 -0.80 -2.55
C PRO A 15 13.88 -1.25 -1.11
N GLU A 16 14.31 -0.33 -0.24
CA GLU A 16 14.60 -0.58 1.17
C GLU A 16 13.33 -0.89 1.95
N TYR A 17 12.23 -0.17 1.69
CA TYR A 17 10.94 -0.40 2.34
C TYR A 17 10.41 -1.79 2.02
N LEU A 18 10.43 -2.19 0.75
CA LEU A 18 10.02 -3.53 0.30
C LEU A 18 10.90 -4.62 0.93
N ALA A 19 12.23 -4.43 0.93
CA ALA A 19 13.15 -5.40 1.54
C ALA A 19 12.95 -5.51 3.05
N LEU A 20 12.62 -4.43 3.74
CA LEU A 20 12.32 -4.43 5.17
C LEU A 20 10.97 -5.08 5.45
N PHE A 21 9.95 -4.78 4.66
CA PHE A 21 8.60 -5.33 4.78
C PHE A 21 8.61 -6.86 4.79
N GLU A 22 9.38 -7.48 3.90
CA GLU A 22 9.59 -8.93 3.87
C GLU A 22 10.31 -9.47 5.12
N LYS A 23 11.30 -8.73 5.66
CA LYS A 23 12.07 -9.15 6.84
C LYS A 23 11.28 -9.07 8.15
N VAL A 24 10.30 -8.18 8.23
CA VAL A 24 9.51 -7.95 9.45
C VAL A 24 8.23 -8.80 9.48
N ALA A 25 8.18 -9.91 8.74
CA ALA A 25 7.11 -10.90 8.81
C ALA A 25 6.83 -11.29 10.27
N GLY A 26 5.60 -11.04 10.74
CA GLY A 26 5.16 -11.28 12.13
C GLY A 26 5.17 -10.04 13.05
N GLN A 27 5.79 -8.93 12.67
CA GLN A 27 5.70 -7.66 13.41
C GLN A 27 4.58 -6.80 12.83
N LYS A 28 3.34 -7.10 13.25
CA LYS A 28 2.11 -6.53 12.65
C LYS A 28 2.11 -4.99 12.60
N ASP A 29 2.46 -4.33 13.70
CA ASP A 29 2.48 -2.86 13.76
C ASP A 29 3.52 -2.26 12.80
N VAL A 30 4.70 -2.88 12.70
CA VAL A 30 5.77 -2.44 11.80
C VAL A 30 5.38 -2.65 10.34
N ARG A 31 4.78 -3.80 10.01
CA ARG A 31 4.24 -4.07 8.67
C ARG A 31 3.16 -3.07 8.30
N PHE A 32 2.23 -2.78 9.22
CA PHE A 32 1.19 -1.79 9.00
C PHE A 32 1.80 -0.45 8.59
N THR A 33 2.73 0.10 9.39
CA THR A 33 3.33 1.40 9.06
C THR A 33 4.14 1.37 7.76
N LEU A 34 4.90 0.30 7.50
CA LEU A 34 5.65 0.15 6.26
C LEU A 34 4.76 0.06 5.02
N ALA A 35 3.58 -0.56 5.14
CA ALA A 35 2.65 -0.65 4.03
C ALA A 35 2.19 0.74 3.57
N ASP A 36 1.88 1.68 4.48
CA ASP A 36 1.52 3.05 4.09
C ASP A 36 2.67 3.78 3.39
N MET A 37 3.91 3.60 3.88
CA MET A 37 5.10 4.18 3.24
C MET A 37 5.30 3.64 1.83
N ILE A 38 5.13 2.33 1.63
CA ILE A 38 5.27 1.68 0.32
C ILE A 38 4.16 2.14 -0.63
N ILE A 39 2.91 2.19 -0.17
CA ILE A 39 1.77 2.66 -0.99
C ILE A 39 1.98 4.12 -1.42
N GLN A 40 2.36 4.99 -0.48
CA GLN A 40 2.68 6.40 -0.78
C GLN A 40 3.82 6.50 -1.80
N ALA A 41 4.90 5.73 -1.62
CA ALA A 41 6.02 5.75 -2.54
C ALA A 41 5.59 5.31 -3.95
N PHE A 42 4.81 4.24 -4.08
CA PHE A 42 4.27 3.81 -5.38
C PHE A 42 3.35 4.86 -6.02
N GLU A 43 2.48 5.51 -5.24
CA GLU A 43 1.64 6.61 -5.72
C GLU A 43 2.48 7.75 -6.32
N GLU A 44 3.63 8.04 -5.74
CA GLU A 44 4.53 9.12 -6.18
C GLU A 44 5.49 8.72 -7.32
N THR A 45 5.65 7.43 -7.63
CA THR A 45 6.57 6.97 -8.70
C THR A 45 6.20 7.51 -10.09
N GLY A 46 4.90 7.69 -10.35
CA GLY A 46 4.38 8.03 -11.68
C GLY A 46 4.56 6.92 -12.73
N THR A 47 4.89 5.68 -12.32
CA THR A 47 5.03 4.53 -13.23
C THR A 47 3.68 3.90 -13.57
N ASP A 48 3.64 3.08 -14.62
CA ASP A 48 2.48 2.22 -14.88
C ASP A 48 2.47 1.05 -13.89
N LEU A 49 1.79 1.26 -12.76
CA LEU A 49 1.64 0.27 -11.70
C LEU A 49 1.08 -1.08 -12.18
N ALA A 50 0.27 -1.12 -13.25
CA ALA A 50 -0.27 -2.38 -13.75
C ALA A 50 0.82 -3.28 -14.35
N SER A 51 1.94 -2.68 -14.78
CA SER A 51 3.10 -3.37 -15.34
C SER A 51 4.27 -3.52 -14.36
N ASP A 52 4.16 -2.94 -13.16
CA ASP A 52 5.24 -2.95 -12.17
C ASP A 52 5.21 -4.27 -11.36
N PRO A 53 6.24 -5.14 -11.50
CA PRO A 53 6.26 -6.42 -10.81
C PRO A 53 6.44 -6.29 -9.30
N GLN A 54 7.07 -5.21 -8.81
CA GLN A 54 7.24 -4.97 -7.38
C GLN A 54 5.90 -4.56 -6.75
N TRP A 55 5.14 -3.72 -7.44
CA TRP A 55 3.78 -3.36 -7.01
C TRP A 55 2.87 -4.57 -6.95
N VAL A 56 2.85 -5.39 -8.01
CA VAL A 56 2.02 -6.60 -8.08
C VAL A 56 2.37 -7.57 -6.96
N ALA A 57 3.66 -7.78 -6.68
CA ALA A 57 4.10 -8.63 -5.57
C ALA A 57 3.62 -8.08 -4.22
N PHE A 58 3.79 -6.77 -4.01
CA PHE A 58 3.36 -6.10 -2.78
C PHE A 58 1.84 -6.17 -2.55
N LEU A 59 1.03 -6.01 -3.59
CA LEU A 59 -0.42 -6.20 -3.50
C LEU A 59 -0.80 -7.62 -3.05
N GLY A 60 -0.05 -8.63 -3.49
CA GLY A 60 -0.19 -10.01 -3.02
C GLY A 60 0.03 -10.10 -1.51
N SER A 61 1.11 -9.50 -1.01
CA SER A 61 1.40 -9.48 0.43
C SER A 61 0.33 -8.74 1.25
N LEU A 62 -0.28 -7.66 0.73
CA LEU A 62 -1.41 -6.99 1.38
C LEU A 62 -2.66 -7.87 1.42
N ALA A 63 -2.91 -8.64 0.35
CA ALA A 63 -4.05 -9.53 0.24
C ALA A 63 -3.93 -10.75 1.17
N ASP A 64 -2.73 -11.29 1.32
CA ASP A 64 -2.43 -12.44 2.19
C ASP A 64 -2.60 -12.09 3.69
N ASP A 65 -2.31 -10.84 4.07
CA ASP A 65 -2.39 -10.32 5.45
C ASP A 65 -3.56 -9.31 5.61
N VAL A 66 -4.72 -9.58 5.01
CA VAL A 66 -5.84 -8.63 4.95
C VAL A 66 -6.38 -8.24 6.34
N GLU A 67 -6.21 -9.06 7.37
CA GLU A 67 -6.60 -8.72 8.73
C GLU A 67 -5.72 -7.64 9.37
N ILE A 68 -4.50 -7.45 8.84
CA ILE A 68 -3.59 -6.37 9.22
C ILE A 68 -3.89 -5.15 8.36
N HIS A 69 -3.95 -5.34 7.04
CA HIS A 69 -3.94 -4.25 6.08
C HIS A 69 -5.31 -3.77 5.61
N GLY A 70 -6.41 -4.40 6.06
CA GLY A 70 -7.73 -4.15 5.50
C GLY A 70 -8.19 -2.69 5.63
N SER A 71 -7.84 -2.01 6.72
CA SER A 71 -8.13 -0.58 6.86
C SER A 71 -7.32 0.29 5.90
N GLN A 72 -6.07 -0.07 5.60
CA GLN A 72 -5.22 0.63 4.65
C GLN A 72 -5.75 0.42 3.23
N ILE A 73 -6.05 -0.83 2.87
CA ILE A 73 -6.66 -1.18 1.58
C ILE A 73 -7.96 -0.37 1.38
N TRP A 74 -8.82 -0.27 2.39
CA TRP A 74 -10.05 0.51 2.31
C TRP A 74 -9.79 2.02 2.16
N TYR A 75 -8.87 2.57 2.95
CA TYR A 75 -8.50 3.98 2.90
C TYR A 75 -7.97 4.36 1.51
N TRP A 76 -6.97 3.62 1.02
CA TRP A 76 -6.34 3.86 -0.27
C TRP A 76 -7.22 3.54 -1.48
N ALA A 77 -8.35 2.84 -1.28
CA ALA A 77 -9.37 2.67 -2.32
C ALA A 77 -10.11 3.97 -2.65
N SER A 78 -10.04 4.99 -1.78
CA SER A 78 -10.51 6.35 -2.03
C SER A 78 -11.94 6.38 -2.61
N TRP A 79 -12.88 5.73 -1.94
CA TRP A 79 -14.24 5.52 -2.45
C TRP A 79 -15.09 6.80 -2.57
N ASP A 80 -14.68 7.86 -1.87
CA ASP A 80 -15.42 9.12 -1.79
C ASP A 80 -15.31 9.98 -3.07
N VAL A 81 -14.44 9.57 -4.01
CA VAL A 81 -14.23 10.28 -5.29
C VAL A 81 -14.34 9.35 -6.50
N PRO A 82 -14.69 9.87 -7.69
CA PRO A 82 -14.58 9.13 -8.95
C PRO A 82 -13.17 8.59 -9.20
N LEU A 83 -13.05 7.45 -9.89
CA LEU A 83 -11.75 6.79 -10.08
C LEU A 83 -10.72 7.65 -10.85
N ASN A 84 -11.18 8.50 -11.77
CA ASN A 84 -10.35 9.43 -12.53
C ASN A 84 -9.85 10.64 -11.71
N GLU A 85 -10.35 10.81 -10.49
CA GLU A 85 -9.93 11.83 -9.51
C GLU A 85 -9.26 11.20 -8.28
N ALA A 86 -9.22 9.87 -8.20
CA ALA A 86 -8.59 9.12 -7.12
C ALA A 86 -7.08 9.00 -7.33
N TRP A 87 -6.39 8.55 -6.29
CA TRP A 87 -4.99 8.15 -6.35
C TRP A 87 -4.74 7.09 -7.42
N SER A 88 -3.54 7.08 -8.01
CA SER A 88 -3.12 6.09 -9.01
C SER A 88 -3.15 4.65 -8.47
N VAL A 89 -2.92 4.47 -7.16
CA VAL A 89 -3.02 3.18 -6.46
C VAL A 89 -4.47 2.73 -6.22
N ALA A 90 -5.44 3.64 -6.25
CA ALA A 90 -6.82 3.36 -5.85
C ALA A 90 -7.54 2.27 -6.68
N PRO A 91 -7.38 2.16 -8.02
CA PRO A 91 -7.98 1.07 -8.78
C PRO A 91 -7.60 -0.33 -8.27
N PHE A 92 -6.35 -0.50 -7.82
CA PHE A 92 -5.84 -1.77 -7.29
C PHE A 92 -6.44 -2.06 -5.91
N MET A 93 -6.49 -1.05 -5.05
CA MET A 93 -7.08 -1.15 -3.70
C MET A 93 -8.58 -1.45 -3.74
N ARG A 94 -9.32 -0.82 -4.67
CA ARG A 94 -10.73 -1.14 -4.93
C ARG A 94 -10.90 -2.58 -5.41
N THR A 95 -9.95 -3.10 -6.17
CA THR A 95 -9.97 -4.51 -6.61
C THR A 95 -9.77 -5.45 -5.43
N LEU A 96 -8.80 -5.19 -4.55
CA LEU A 96 -8.63 -5.95 -3.30
C LEU A 96 -9.88 -5.90 -2.41
N CYS A 97 -10.49 -4.72 -2.24
CA CYS A 97 -11.75 -4.60 -1.49
C CYS A 97 -12.86 -5.50 -2.05
N LYS A 98 -13.03 -5.57 -3.37
CA LYS A 98 -14.05 -6.41 -4.01
C LYS A 98 -13.79 -7.90 -3.82
N VAL A 99 -12.53 -8.31 -3.71
CA VAL A 99 -12.16 -9.72 -3.49
C VAL A 99 -12.36 -10.11 -2.03
N HIS A 100 -12.01 -9.23 -1.09
CA HIS A 100 -11.91 -9.58 0.33
C HIS A 100 -13.04 -9.06 1.23
N PHE A 101 -13.74 -7.98 0.84
CA PHE A 101 -14.76 -7.34 1.70
C PHE A 101 -16.17 -7.38 1.13
N ALA A 102 -16.35 -7.78 -0.12
CA ALA A 102 -17.68 -8.01 -0.68
C ALA A 102 -18.20 -9.39 -0.21
N GLY A 103 -18.80 -9.39 0.99
CA GLY A 103 -19.69 -10.44 1.50
C GLY A 103 -21.14 -10.01 1.41
#